data_AF-A0A376B6C6-F1
#
_entry.id   AF-A0A376B6C6-F1
#
_cell.length_a   1.000
_cell.length_b   1.000
_cell.length_c   1.000
_cell.angle_alpha   90.00
_cell.angle_beta   90.00
_cell.angle_gamma   90.00
#
_symmetry.space_group_name_H-M   'P 1'
#
loop_
_entity.id
_entity.type
_entity.pdbx_description
1 polymer ?
#
loop_
_entity_poly.entity_id
_entity_poly.type
_entity_poly.pdbx_seq_one_letter_code
_entity_poly.pdbx_strand_id
1 'polypeptide(L)'
;MSFSFEFNEDDLNSNEITKNKDLNKNKYLASNNNNQHFTNPLDVPLEPATKKPISHDLQHVLQSLINVRITFEIIHTPKNQIELYRRELFDIKHQIMMEIDDTNDNKELEILMGETNEDLVKNVYEGGLKSWECSIDLVDYLANNSSEITDYKKLIELGCGTALPTEYLFIKHLNLLKKQKDNNHNNSNLSFYLCDYNYEVLRLATVPNLIISWCMLYLSTEELSNLQKFEDATIPIAKDEIFLSKQLLSSFNDFIVNRQVSLKLISGSWCRAFNDLIINDLENELSNDNTTNDCMVLTSETIYQPDTLPLISETLLDLKQKLQKQNNKIEILLAAKDIYFGVGGSILEFQKYIEDRISNDENGLSSCVSSFEVFKCNENFKRSIVAIK
;
A
#
# COMPACT_ATOMS: atom_id res chain seq x y z
N MET A 1 -42.19 -29.18 12.70
CA MET A 1 -41.63 -29.81 11.49
C MET A 1 -40.13 -29.82 11.64
N SER A 2 -39.57 -31.00 11.89
CA SER A 2 -38.13 -31.24 12.04
C SER A 2 -37.54 -31.59 10.67
N PHE A 3 -36.55 -30.83 10.21
CA PHE A 3 -35.80 -31.16 9.00
C PHE A 3 -34.62 -32.07 9.36
N SER A 4 -34.62 -33.28 8.83
CA SER A 4 -33.53 -34.25 8.86
C SER A 4 -32.88 -34.31 7.47
N PHE A 5 -31.55 -34.25 7.41
CA PHE A 5 -30.78 -34.46 6.19
C PHE A 5 -30.57 -35.98 5.98
N GLU A 6 -31.13 -36.53 4.91
CA GLU A 6 -30.76 -37.86 4.38
C GLU A 6 -29.62 -37.66 3.37
N PHE A 7 -28.45 -38.25 3.65
CA PHE A 7 -27.37 -38.39 2.68
C PHE A 7 -27.56 -39.73 1.95
N ASN A 8 -27.71 -39.70 0.63
CA ASN A 8 -27.69 -40.92 -0.20
C ASN A 8 -26.23 -41.39 -0.35
N GLU A 9 -25.98 -42.67 -0.08
CA GLU A 9 -24.67 -43.33 -0.12
C GLU A 9 -24.14 -43.64 -1.55
N ASP A 10 -24.77 -43.12 -2.60
CA ASP A 10 -24.41 -43.41 -4.00
C ASP A 10 -23.41 -42.40 -4.64
N ASP A 11 -22.99 -41.35 -3.94
CA ASP A 11 -21.98 -40.39 -4.46
C ASP A 11 -20.52 -40.76 -4.13
N LEU A 12 -20.30 -41.93 -3.52
CA LEU A 12 -18.97 -42.44 -3.19
C LEU A 12 -18.59 -43.60 -4.13
N ASN A 13 -18.19 -43.29 -5.37
CA ASN A 13 -17.05 -43.89 -6.09
C ASN A 13 -17.11 -43.61 -7.61
N SER A 14 -16.29 -42.68 -8.08
CA SER A 14 -15.71 -42.78 -9.42
C SER A 14 -14.21 -42.50 -9.34
N ASN A 15 -13.45 -43.59 -9.35
CA ASN A 15 -12.01 -43.61 -9.51
C ASN A 15 -11.61 -43.03 -10.87
N GLU A 16 -11.12 -41.79 -10.88
CA GLU A 16 -10.11 -41.31 -11.83
C GLU A 16 -8.92 -40.71 -11.06
N ILE A 17 -8.32 -41.53 -10.22
CA ILE A 17 -6.96 -41.31 -9.72
C ILE A 17 -6.03 -42.07 -10.66
N THR A 18 -5.54 -41.41 -11.71
CA THR A 18 -4.17 -41.56 -12.25
C THR A 18 -3.98 -40.69 -13.50
N LYS A 19 -2.86 -39.95 -13.52
CA LYS A 19 -2.34 -39.09 -14.61
C LYS A 19 -2.86 -37.65 -14.65
N ASN A 20 -2.37 -36.83 -13.72
CA ASN A 20 -1.82 -35.48 -13.97
C ASN A 20 -1.26 -34.88 -12.67
N LYS A 21 -0.39 -35.64 -11.99
CA LYS A 21 0.54 -35.10 -10.99
C LYS A 21 1.91 -35.14 -11.65
N ASP A 22 2.24 -34.06 -12.36
CA ASP A 22 3.61 -33.64 -12.72
C ASP A 22 3.49 -32.57 -13.80
N LEU A 23 3.20 -31.33 -13.39
CA LEU A 23 3.53 -30.09 -14.10
C LEU A 23 3.21 -28.94 -13.12
N ASN A 24 4.25 -28.19 -12.75
CA ASN A 24 4.23 -26.99 -11.87
C ASN A 24 4.24 -27.19 -10.35
N LYS A 25 5.00 -28.18 -9.86
CA LYS A 25 5.68 -28.02 -8.57
C LYS A 25 7.17 -27.81 -8.83
N ASN A 26 7.72 -26.78 -8.20
CA ASN A 26 9.14 -26.38 -8.20
C ASN A 26 9.61 -25.61 -9.44
N LYS A 27 9.40 -24.28 -9.45
CA LYS A 27 10.30 -23.37 -10.17
C LYS A 27 11.21 -22.52 -9.28
N TYR A 28 10.99 -22.50 -7.96
CA TYR A 28 11.80 -21.65 -7.07
C TYR A 28 12.35 -22.33 -5.80
N LEU A 29 12.02 -23.61 -5.54
CA LEU A 29 12.63 -24.36 -4.43
C LEU A 29 12.86 -25.81 -4.85
N ALA A 30 14.04 -26.09 -5.40
CA ALA A 30 14.60 -27.43 -5.49
C ALA A 30 16.11 -27.34 -5.26
N SER A 31 16.52 -27.37 -3.99
CA SER A 31 17.89 -27.70 -3.62
C SER A 31 18.11 -29.19 -3.89
N ASN A 32 18.82 -29.50 -4.98
CA ASN A 32 19.67 -30.68 -5.11
C ASN A 32 20.58 -30.57 -6.35
N ASN A 33 21.88 -30.42 -6.08
CA ASN A 33 23.07 -30.64 -6.92
C ASN A 33 23.41 -29.66 -8.08
N ASN A 34 24.54 -28.97 -7.87
CA ASN A 34 25.53 -28.40 -8.80
C ASN A 34 25.15 -27.18 -9.67
N ASN A 35 25.63 -26.00 -9.24
CA ASN A 35 25.75 -24.73 -9.98
C ASN A 35 24.47 -24.24 -10.71
N GLN A 36 23.38 -24.03 -9.97
CA GLN A 36 22.33 -23.12 -10.44
C GLN A 36 22.60 -21.73 -9.86
N HIS A 37 23.01 -20.81 -10.74
CA HIS A 37 23.15 -19.40 -10.43
C HIS A 37 21.80 -18.86 -9.94
N PHE A 38 21.77 -18.21 -8.77
CA PHE A 38 20.57 -17.55 -8.31
C PHE A 38 20.10 -16.55 -9.38
N THR A 39 18.82 -16.61 -9.75
CA THR A 39 18.20 -15.65 -10.66
C THR A 39 17.21 -14.83 -9.86
N ASN A 40 17.46 -13.53 -9.75
CA ASN A 40 16.61 -12.65 -8.97
C ASN A 40 15.22 -12.50 -9.64
N PRO A 41 14.11 -12.81 -8.94
CA PRO A 41 12.74 -12.59 -9.42
C PRO A 41 12.48 -11.22 -10.06
N LEU A 42 13.12 -10.15 -9.59
CA LEU A 42 12.94 -8.79 -10.14
C LEU A 42 13.52 -8.61 -11.54
N ASP A 43 14.49 -9.43 -11.93
CA ASP A 43 15.17 -9.39 -13.23
C ASP A 43 14.48 -10.28 -14.29
N VAL A 44 13.46 -11.03 -13.87
CA VAL A 44 12.65 -11.83 -14.79
C VAL A 44 11.81 -10.89 -15.66
N PRO A 45 11.84 -11.02 -17.01
CA PRO A 45 11.02 -10.21 -17.88
C PRO A 45 9.53 -10.32 -17.53
N LEU A 46 8.85 -9.19 -17.48
CA LEU A 46 7.40 -9.15 -17.26
C LEU A 46 6.67 -9.83 -18.43
N GLU A 47 5.65 -10.62 -18.10
CA GLU A 47 4.75 -11.18 -19.10
C GLU A 47 4.01 -10.07 -19.87
N PRO A 48 3.65 -10.25 -21.14
CA PRO A 48 3.05 -9.19 -21.96
C PRO A 48 1.74 -8.61 -21.39
N ALA A 49 0.98 -9.40 -20.62
CA ALA A 49 -0.28 -9.00 -20.00
C ALA A 49 -0.11 -8.28 -18.65
N THR A 50 1.12 -8.20 -18.14
CA THR A 50 1.41 -7.66 -16.81
C THR A 50 1.67 -6.15 -16.89
N LYS A 51 1.08 -5.37 -15.98
CA LYS A 51 1.21 -3.91 -15.98
C LYS A 51 2.63 -3.48 -15.70
N LYS A 52 3.20 -2.68 -16.59
CA LYS A 52 4.52 -2.06 -16.36
C LYS A 52 4.41 -0.99 -15.28
N PRO A 53 5.47 -0.79 -14.48
CA PRO A 53 5.50 0.27 -13.49
C PRO A 53 5.52 1.65 -14.15
N ILE A 54 4.69 2.55 -13.65
CA ILE A 54 4.50 3.91 -14.16
C ILE A 54 4.44 4.87 -12.97
N SER A 55 5.19 5.97 -13.05
CA SER A 55 5.06 7.10 -12.13
C SER A 55 3.98 8.06 -12.63
N HIS A 56 3.11 8.49 -11.73
CA HIS A 56 1.99 9.37 -12.02
C HIS A 56 2.17 10.73 -11.36
N ASP A 57 1.79 11.76 -12.09
CA ASP A 57 1.79 13.13 -11.58
C ASP A 57 0.52 13.38 -10.74
N LEU A 58 0.73 13.87 -9.51
CA LEU A 58 -0.34 14.22 -8.58
C LEU A 58 -1.33 15.19 -9.22
N GLN A 59 -0.86 16.17 -10.01
CA GLN A 59 -1.74 17.16 -10.63
C GLN A 59 -2.76 16.53 -11.59
N HIS A 60 -2.37 15.47 -12.31
CA HIS A 60 -3.28 14.74 -13.18
C HIS A 60 -4.31 13.94 -12.38
N VAL A 61 -3.90 13.32 -11.26
CA VAL A 61 -4.82 12.64 -10.35
C VAL A 61 -5.83 13.62 -9.76
N LEU A 62 -5.38 14.78 -9.27
CA LEU A 62 -6.26 15.82 -8.72
C LEU A 62 -7.25 16.32 -9.78
N GLN A 63 -6.82 16.53 -11.03
CA GLN A 63 -7.71 16.94 -12.11
C GLN A 63 -8.82 15.93 -12.39
N SER A 64 -8.52 14.63 -12.31
CA SER A 64 -9.51 13.56 -12.51
C SER A 64 -10.59 13.51 -11.41
N LEU A 65 -10.35 14.18 -10.27
CA LEU A 65 -11.26 14.21 -9.12
C LEU A 65 -12.09 15.49 -9.02
N ILE A 66 -11.96 16.42 -9.99
CA ILE A 66 -12.72 17.66 -9.98
C ILE A 66 -14.22 17.38 -10.10
N ASN A 67 -15.01 18.04 -9.26
CA ASN A 67 -16.47 17.91 -9.17
C ASN A 67 -16.96 16.54 -8.68
N VAL A 68 -16.08 15.73 -8.08
CA VAL A 68 -16.47 14.49 -7.43
C VAL A 68 -16.92 14.78 -6.01
N ARG A 69 -18.07 14.23 -5.61
CA ARG A 69 -18.50 14.19 -4.21
C ARG A 69 -18.07 12.85 -3.63
N ILE A 70 -17.35 12.89 -2.52
CA ILE A 70 -16.87 11.69 -1.83
C ILE A 70 -17.53 11.58 -0.45
N THR A 71 -18.00 10.39 -0.12
CA THR A 71 -18.46 10.00 1.20
C THR A 71 -17.35 9.26 1.93
N PHE A 72 -17.16 9.53 3.21
CA PHE A 72 -16.10 8.90 4.01
C PHE A 72 -16.60 8.54 5.41
N GLU A 73 -15.90 7.58 6.02
CA GLU A 73 -16.06 7.18 7.41
C GLU A 73 -14.81 7.52 8.22
N ILE A 74 -15.03 7.58 9.53
CA ILE A 74 -13.96 7.66 10.52
C ILE A 74 -13.81 6.28 11.11
N ILE A 75 -12.63 5.69 10.97
CA ILE A 75 -12.28 4.40 11.56
C ILE A 75 -11.32 4.63 12.74
N HIS A 76 -11.38 3.73 13.73
CA HIS A 76 -10.52 3.78 14.90
C HIS A 76 -9.66 2.53 14.99
N THR A 77 -8.37 2.70 15.25
CA THR A 77 -7.51 1.54 15.51
C THR A 77 -7.90 0.84 16.82
N PRO A 78 -7.86 -0.50 16.88
CA PRO A 78 -8.42 -1.24 18.01
C PRO A 78 -7.66 -0.99 19.31
N LYS A 79 -6.33 -0.85 19.28
CA LYS A 79 -5.54 -0.69 20.52
C LYS A 79 -5.45 0.76 20.97
N ASN A 80 -5.04 1.64 20.07
CA ASN A 80 -4.72 3.01 20.44
C ASN A 80 -5.86 4.02 20.15
N GLN A 81 -6.98 3.55 19.57
CA GLN A 81 -8.14 4.38 19.24
C GLN A 81 -7.78 5.58 18.36
N ILE A 82 -6.85 5.37 17.42
CA ILE A 82 -6.38 6.40 16.50
C ILE A 82 -7.43 6.60 15.43
N GLU A 83 -7.89 7.84 15.26
CA GLU A 83 -8.84 8.21 14.22
C GLU A 83 -8.14 8.29 12.85
N LEU A 84 -8.71 7.63 11.86
CA LEU A 84 -8.29 7.66 10.45
C LEU A 84 -9.52 7.91 9.58
N TYR A 85 -9.31 8.46 8.38
CA TYR A 85 -10.38 8.87 7.48
C TYR A 85 -10.33 8.07 6.19
N ARG A 86 -11.36 7.27 5.97
CA ARG A 86 -11.42 6.37 4.83
C ARG A 86 -12.61 6.70 3.95
N ARG A 87 -12.37 6.91 2.67
CA ARG A 87 -13.42 6.95 1.66
C ARG A 87 -14.18 5.62 1.64
N GLU A 88 -15.50 5.71 1.68
CA GLU A 88 -16.39 4.55 1.73
C GLU A 88 -16.27 3.70 0.47
N LEU A 89 -16.24 2.37 0.63
CA LEU A 89 -16.10 1.46 -0.51
C LEU A 89 -17.31 1.56 -1.47
N PHE A 90 -18.53 1.75 -0.94
CA PHE A 90 -19.71 1.91 -1.79
C PHE A 90 -19.64 3.18 -2.65
N ASP A 91 -19.06 4.25 -2.11
CA ASP A 91 -18.90 5.53 -2.79
C ASP A 91 -17.91 5.40 -3.96
N ILE A 92 -16.80 4.68 -3.73
CA ILE A 92 -15.84 4.34 -4.79
C ILE A 92 -16.52 3.52 -5.89
N LYS A 93 -17.27 2.46 -5.52
CA LYS A 93 -17.97 1.61 -6.51
C LYS A 93 -19.00 2.42 -7.31
N HIS A 94 -19.71 3.33 -6.67
CA HIS A 94 -20.66 4.20 -7.35
C HIS A 94 -19.96 5.13 -8.35
N GLN A 95 -18.84 5.75 -7.98
CA GLN A 95 -18.05 6.56 -8.92
C GLN A 95 -17.58 5.72 -10.12
N ILE A 96 -17.04 4.52 -9.87
CA ILE A 96 -16.61 3.62 -10.95
C ILE A 96 -17.76 3.31 -11.90
N MET A 97 -18.95 2.96 -11.37
CA MET A 97 -20.14 2.66 -12.17
C MET A 97 -20.51 3.84 -13.09
N MET A 98 -20.46 5.07 -12.56
CA MET A 98 -20.74 6.28 -13.34
C MET A 98 -19.71 6.52 -14.46
N GLU A 99 -18.44 6.19 -14.25
CA GLU A 99 -17.38 6.36 -15.24
C GLU A 99 -17.35 5.24 -16.30
N ILE A 100 -17.81 4.03 -15.94
CA ILE A 100 -17.93 2.90 -16.88
C ILE A 100 -18.98 3.17 -17.96
N ASP A 101 -20.14 3.72 -17.58
CA ASP A 101 -21.22 4.00 -18.53
C ASP A 101 -20.79 4.94 -19.68
N ASP A 102 -19.73 5.73 -19.48
CA ASP A 102 -19.18 6.65 -20.47
C ASP A 102 -18.10 6.03 -21.39
N THR A 103 -17.58 4.83 -21.11
CA THR A 103 -16.44 4.25 -21.85
C THR A 103 -16.54 2.73 -22.12
N ASN A 104 -16.43 2.34 -23.40
CA ASN A 104 -16.74 0.98 -23.91
C ASN A 104 -15.74 -0.15 -23.56
N ASP A 105 -14.71 0.04 -22.72
CA ASP A 105 -13.61 -0.95 -22.56
C ASP A 105 -13.06 -1.09 -21.11
N ASN A 106 -13.90 -1.45 -20.13
CA ASN A 106 -13.54 -1.37 -18.71
C ASN A 106 -13.64 -2.66 -17.88
N LYS A 107 -13.28 -3.82 -18.44
CA LYS A 107 -13.24 -5.09 -17.68
C LYS A 107 -12.43 -5.03 -16.38
N GLU A 108 -11.40 -4.19 -16.33
CA GLU A 108 -10.57 -4.04 -15.14
C GLU A 108 -11.32 -3.35 -13.98
N LEU A 109 -12.15 -2.36 -14.29
CA LEU A 109 -12.95 -1.66 -13.30
C LEU A 109 -14.07 -2.57 -12.75
N GLU A 110 -14.68 -3.39 -13.60
CA GLU A 110 -15.65 -4.41 -13.19
C GLU A 110 -15.03 -5.42 -12.20
N ILE A 111 -13.79 -5.85 -12.47
CA ILE A 111 -13.01 -6.73 -11.60
C ILE A 111 -12.69 -6.01 -10.27
N LEU A 112 -12.24 -4.75 -10.30
CA LEU A 112 -12.02 -3.95 -9.08
C LEU A 112 -13.28 -3.76 -8.22
N MET A 113 -14.46 -3.79 -8.83
CA MET A 113 -15.74 -3.72 -8.11
C MET A 113 -16.11 -5.05 -7.41
N GLY A 114 -15.43 -6.15 -7.72
CA GLY A 114 -15.71 -7.48 -7.19
C GLY A 114 -17.08 -8.02 -7.64
N GLU A 115 -17.52 -7.67 -8.85
CA GLU A 115 -18.75 -8.21 -9.45
C GLU A 115 -18.54 -9.60 -10.05
N THR A 116 -17.29 -10.06 -10.14
CA THR A 116 -16.97 -11.45 -10.49
C THR A 116 -16.92 -12.31 -9.23
N ASN A 117 -17.49 -13.52 -9.26
CA ASN A 117 -17.45 -14.47 -8.14
C ASN A 117 -16.03 -15.06 -7.88
N GLU A 118 -14.99 -14.47 -8.48
CA GLU A 118 -13.60 -14.92 -8.38
C GLU A 118 -12.83 -13.94 -7.51
N ASP A 119 -12.71 -14.22 -6.20
CA ASP A 119 -12.02 -13.37 -5.22
C ASP A 119 -10.57 -12.99 -5.61
N LEU A 120 -9.95 -13.68 -6.58
CA LEU A 120 -8.55 -13.53 -6.99
C LEU A 120 -8.37 -13.86 -8.49
N VAL A 121 -8.43 -12.86 -9.37
CA VAL A 121 -8.00 -13.00 -10.78
C VAL A 121 -6.50 -12.73 -10.90
N LYS A 122 -5.77 -13.65 -11.52
CA LYS A 122 -4.32 -13.48 -11.78
C LYS A 122 -4.09 -12.23 -12.64
N ASN A 123 -3.25 -11.30 -12.16
CA ASN A 123 -2.90 -10.01 -12.78
C ASN A 123 -3.96 -8.89 -12.70
N VAL A 124 -5.05 -9.05 -11.93
CA VAL A 124 -5.93 -7.94 -11.54
C VAL A 124 -6.29 -8.09 -10.07
N TYR A 125 -5.83 -7.16 -9.23
CA TYR A 125 -6.03 -7.23 -7.79
C TYR A 125 -7.34 -6.55 -7.38
N GLU A 126 -8.39 -7.33 -7.13
CA GLU A 126 -9.72 -6.84 -6.70
C GLU A 126 -9.70 -6.20 -5.29
N GLY A 127 -8.68 -6.50 -4.48
CA GLY A 127 -8.63 -6.14 -3.07
C GLY A 127 -8.09 -4.75 -2.73
N GLY A 128 -7.62 -3.97 -3.70
CA GLY A 128 -6.91 -2.70 -3.44
C GLY A 128 -7.79 -1.59 -2.86
N LEU A 129 -9.09 -1.63 -3.14
CA LEU A 129 -10.06 -0.64 -2.63
C LEU A 129 -10.56 -0.95 -1.21
N LYS A 130 -10.28 -2.16 -0.71
CA LYS A 130 -10.66 -2.59 0.64
C LYS A 130 -9.47 -2.42 1.58
N SER A 131 -9.70 -1.87 2.76
CA SER A 131 -8.67 -1.91 3.81
C SER A 131 -8.62 -3.28 4.46
N TRP A 132 -7.40 -3.78 4.62
CA TRP A 132 -7.09 -5.03 5.27
C TRP A 132 -6.73 -4.82 6.74
N GLU A 133 -7.02 -5.78 7.61
CA GLU A 133 -6.84 -5.61 9.07
C GLU A 133 -5.37 -5.35 9.46
N CYS A 134 -4.42 -5.93 8.73
CA CYS A 134 -2.99 -5.72 9.02
C CYS A 134 -2.53 -4.28 8.80
N SER A 135 -3.18 -3.49 7.94
CA SER A 135 -2.82 -2.08 7.76
C SER A 135 -3.17 -1.26 9.01
N ILE A 136 -4.29 -1.60 9.67
CA ILE A 136 -4.71 -1.03 10.95
C ILE A 136 -3.77 -1.48 12.08
N ASP A 137 -3.38 -2.76 12.12
CA ASP A 137 -2.40 -3.24 13.09
C ASP A 137 -1.06 -2.49 12.95
N LEU A 138 -0.64 -2.19 11.71
CA LEU A 138 0.57 -1.42 11.42
C LEU A 138 0.46 0.01 11.94
N VAL A 139 -0.71 0.66 11.84
CA VAL A 139 -0.93 1.98 12.46
C VAL A 139 -0.74 1.94 13.97
N ASP A 140 -1.32 0.96 14.67
CA ASP A 140 -1.14 0.80 16.12
C ASP A 140 0.34 0.60 16.49
N TYR A 141 1.09 -0.18 15.70
CA TYR A 141 2.53 -0.34 15.89
C TYR A 141 3.31 0.96 15.66
N LEU A 142 3.00 1.70 14.59
CA LEU A 142 3.61 3.00 14.30
C LEU A 142 3.30 4.05 15.39
N ALA A 143 2.20 3.89 16.11
CA ALA A 143 1.86 4.75 17.22
C ALA A 143 2.67 4.46 18.47
N ASN A 144 2.87 3.18 18.78
CA ASN A 144 3.66 2.77 19.93
C ASN A 144 5.15 3.11 19.76
N ASN A 145 5.65 3.19 18.53
CA ASN A 145 7.05 3.52 18.21
C ASN A 145 7.21 4.97 17.68
N SER A 146 6.26 5.84 18.00
CA SER A 146 6.09 7.16 17.36
C SER A 146 7.31 8.07 17.35
N SER A 147 8.14 8.07 18.41
CA SER A 147 9.33 8.91 18.51
C SER A 147 10.44 8.50 17.54
N GLU A 148 10.55 7.21 17.21
CA GLU A 148 11.54 6.72 16.26
C GLU A 148 11.12 7.00 14.80
N ILE A 149 9.81 7.20 14.58
CA ILE A 149 9.23 7.29 13.24
C ILE A 149 9.24 8.72 12.69
N THR A 150 9.26 9.75 13.55
CA THR A 150 9.27 11.15 13.11
C THR A 150 10.58 11.58 12.45
N ASP A 151 11.63 10.77 12.58
CA ASP A 151 12.95 11.04 12.01
C ASP A 151 13.01 10.68 10.51
N TYR A 152 12.08 9.86 10.03
CA TYR A 152 12.01 9.45 8.64
C TYR A 152 11.43 10.54 7.75
N LYS A 153 12.21 10.92 6.75
CA LYS A 153 11.82 11.92 5.74
C LYS A 153 11.32 11.29 4.45
N LYS A 154 11.64 10.02 4.22
CA LYS A 154 11.26 9.27 3.03
C LYS A 154 10.44 8.06 3.45
N LEU A 155 9.17 8.04 3.07
CA LEU A 155 8.22 7.01 3.45
C LEU A 155 7.74 6.32 2.17
N ILE A 156 7.95 5.01 2.06
CA ILE A 156 7.54 4.22 0.90
C ILE A 156 6.49 3.23 1.39
N GLU A 157 5.27 3.26 0.84
CA GLU A 157 4.26 2.25 1.11
C GLU A 157 4.01 1.40 -0.15
N LEU A 158 4.38 0.12 -0.07
CA LEU A 158 4.23 -0.87 -1.14
C LEU A 158 2.92 -1.64 -0.97
N GLY A 159 2.09 -1.64 -2.02
CA GLY A 159 0.73 -2.20 -1.97
C GLY A 159 -0.14 -1.36 -1.03
N CYS A 160 -0.17 -0.05 -1.24
CA CYS A 160 -0.73 0.88 -0.27
C CYS A 160 -2.26 0.80 -0.17
N GLY A 161 -2.99 0.41 -1.21
CA GLY A 161 -4.46 0.33 -1.13
C GLY A 161 -5.09 1.64 -0.66
N THR A 162 -5.83 1.59 0.45
CA THR A 162 -6.40 2.79 1.10
C THR A 162 -5.39 3.62 1.90
N ALA A 163 -4.12 3.21 1.94
CA ALA A 163 -2.97 3.90 2.53
C ALA A 163 -3.09 4.31 4.01
N LEU A 164 -3.75 3.49 4.84
CA LEU A 164 -3.97 3.81 6.26
C LEU A 164 -2.65 4.05 7.05
N PRO A 165 -1.58 3.26 6.86
CA PRO A 165 -0.28 3.52 7.49
C PRO A 165 0.30 4.88 7.09
N THR A 166 0.34 5.20 5.79
CA THR A 166 0.79 6.51 5.32
C THR A 166 -0.12 7.64 5.79
N GLU A 167 -1.44 7.44 5.75
CA GLU A 167 -2.42 8.41 6.23
C GLU A 167 -2.14 8.77 7.69
N TYR A 168 -1.90 7.79 8.56
CA TYR A 168 -1.53 8.04 9.95
C TYR A 168 -0.27 8.93 10.09
N LEU A 169 0.78 8.66 9.30
CA LEU A 169 2.01 9.45 9.32
C LEU A 169 1.76 10.87 8.77
N PHE A 170 0.91 10.99 7.76
CA PHE A 170 0.45 12.27 7.23
C PHE A 170 -0.35 13.06 8.27
N ILE A 171 -1.29 12.43 8.98
CA ILE A 171 -2.06 13.01 10.09
C ILE A 171 -1.14 13.54 11.19
N LYS A 172 -0.14 12.75 11.60
CA LYS A 172 0.88 13.21 12.55
C LYS A 172 1.58 14.46 12.05
N HIS A 173 1.98 14.47 10.78
CA HIS A 173 2.63 15.61 10.16
C HIS A 173 1.72 16.85 10.15
N LEU A 174 0.44 16.71 9.76
CA LEU A 174 -0.56 17.79 9.80
C LEU A 174 -0.71 18.37 11.21
N ASN A 175 -0.79 17.51 12.22
CA ASN A 175 -0.90 17.93 13.62
C ASN A 175 0.34 18.69 14.10
N LEU A 176 1.55 18.26 13.69
CA LEU A 176 2.78 19.00 13.95
C LEU A 176 2.76 20.39 13.29
N LEU A 177 2.37 20.45 12.01
CA LEU A 177 2.25 21.73 11.29
C LEU A 177 1.22 22.67 11.91
N LYS A 178 0.09 22.13 12.41
CA LYS A 178 -0.92 22.93 13.12
C LYS A 178 -0.37 23.54 14.40
N LYS A 179 0.34 22.76 15.22
CA LYS A 179 1.00 23.25 16.44
C LYS A 179 2.08 24.29 16.14
N GLN A 180 2.69 24.20 14.96
CA GLN A 180 3.75 25.11 14.51
C GLN A 180 3.24 26.33 13.75
N LYS A 181 1.92 26.52 13.54
CA LYS A 181 1.38 27.74 12.89
C LYS A 181 1.84 29.04 13.56
N ASP A 182 2.29 28.98 14.83
CA ASP A 182 2.84 30.12 15.57
C ASP A 182 4.34 30.40 15.31
N ASN A 183 5.08 29.51 14.63
CA ASN A 183 6.51 29.67 14.32
C ASN A 183 6.77 29.55 12.81
N ASN A 184 7.20 30.66 12.21
CA ASN A 184 7.12 30.93 10.76
C ASN A 184 8.03 30.12 9.81
N HIS A 185 8.88 29.18 10.28
CA HIS A 185 9.85 28.55 9.38
C HIS A 185 10.21 27.14 9.83
N ASN A 186 9.41 26.14 9.44
CA ASN A 186 9.90 24.77 9.39
C ASN A 186 9.30 24.07 8.17
N ASN A 187 10.16 23.83 7.19
CA ASN A 187 9.85 22.94 6.09
C ASN A 187 10.17 21.51 6.54
N SER A 188 9.30 20.55 6.20
CA SER A 188 9.44 19.17 6.68
C SER A 188 10.25 18.27 5.76
N ASN A 189 10.38 18.65 4.48
CA ASN A 189 10.98 17.86 3.38
C ASN A 189 10.58 16.38 3.48
N LEU A 190 9.27 16.13 3.43
CA LEU A 190 8.68 14.80 3.64
C LEU A 190 8.19 14.24 2.30
N SER A 191 8.77 13.12 1.86
CA SER A 191 8.37 12.44 0.63
C SER A 191 7.63 11.14 0.95
N PHE A 192 6.43 10.99 0.40
CA PHE A 192 5.65 9.76 0.42
C PHE A 192 5.67 9.12 -0.97
N TYR A 193 6.07 7.86 -1.05
CA TYR A 193 5.97 7.02 -2.25
C TYR A 193 4.83 6.03 -2.04
N LEU A 194 3.72 6.27 -2.72
CA LEU A 194 2.48 5.49 -2.60
C LEU A 194 2.38 4.59 -3.82
N CYS A 195 2.50 3.28 -3.58
CA CYS A 195 2.64 2.32 -4.65
C CYS A 195 1.53 1.27 -4.61
N ASP A 196 0.83 1.08 -5.72
CA ASP A 196 -0.18 0.03 -5.86
C ASP A 196 -0.07 -0.65 -7.23
N TYR A 197 -0.64 -1.84 -7.40
CA TYR A 197 -0.68 -2.46 -8.72
C TYR A 197 -1.60 -1.69 -9.67
N ASN A 198 -2.70 -1.12 -9.16
CA ASN A 198 -3.73 -0.44 -9.95
C ASN A 198 -3.67 1.08 -9.77
N TYR A 199 -3.59 1.80 -10.89
CA TYR A 199 -3.70 3.27 -10.88
C TYR A 199 -5.02 3.75 -10.27
N GLU A 200 -6.11 3.03 -10.54
CA GLU A 200 -7.44 3.36 -10.03
C GLU A 200 -7.52 3.32 -8.50
N VAL A 201 -6.75 2.45 -7.85
CA VAL A 201 -6.67 2.42 -6.38
C VAL A 201 -6.01 3.70 -5.85
N LEU A 202 -4.93 4.15 -6.51
CA LEU A 202 -4.25 5.40 -6.17
C LEU A 202 -5.17 6.61 -6.34
N ARG A 203 -5.89 6.65 -7.47
CA ARG A 203 -6.80 7.74 -7.84
C ARG A 203 -8.05 7.80 -6.97
N LEU A 204 -8.69 6.66 -6.72
CA LEU A 204 -10.01 6.59 -6.10
C LEU A 204 -9.99 6.40 -4.59
N ALA A 205 -8.93 5.81 -4.03
CA ALA A 205 -8.84 5.52 -2.59
C ALA A 205 -7.66 6.24 -1.93
N THR A 206 -6.43 5.99 -2.40
CA THR A 206 -5.20 6.47 -1.74
C THR A 206 -5.14 7.99 -1.62
N VAL A 207 -5.21 8.71 -2.75
CA VAL A 207 -5.12 10.18 -2.76
C VAL A 207 -6.34 10.83 -2.09
N PRO A 208 -7.59 10.38 -2.34
CA PRO A 208 -8.76 10.89 -1.62
C PRO A 208 -8.66 10.78 -0.11
N ASN A 209 -8.14 9.68 0.46
CA ASN A 209 -7.99 9.55 1.90
C ASN A 209 -7.04 10.61 2.49
N LEU A 210 -5.93 10.91 1.81
CA LEU A 210 -5.02 11.99 2.22
C LEU A 210 -5.69 13.37 2.13
N ILE A 211 -6.50 13.62 1.10
CA ILE A 211 -7.26 14.86 0.96
C ILE A 211 -8.29 14.99 2.08
N ILE A 212 -9.06 13.93 2.38
CA ILE A 212 -10.03 13.90 3.47
C ILE A 212 -9.33 14.23 4.79
N SER A 213 -8.23 13.52 5.09
CA SER A 213 -7.40 13.77 6.28
C SER A 213 -6.95 15.24 6.38
N TRP A 214 -6.48 15.84 5.28
CA TRP A 214 -6.12 17.26 5.24
C TRP A 214 -7.33 18.18 5.48
N CYS A 215 -8.46 17.93 4.84
CA CYS A 215 -9.68 18.72 5.03
C CYS A 215 -10.15 18.69 6.49
N MET A 216 -10.21 17.50 7.08
CA MET A 216 -10.76 17.29 8.41
C MET A 216 -9.81 17.77 9.52
N LEU A 217 -8.51 17.59 9.32
CA LEU A 217 -7.51 17.84 10.36
C LEU A 217 -6.65 19.06 10.14
N TYR A 218 -6.66 19.71 8.98
CA TYR A 218 -5.86 20.91 8.74
C TYR A 218 -6.70 22.19 8.63
N LEU A 219 -7.85 22.12 7.97
CA LEU A 219 -8.74 23.26 7.74
C LEU A 219 -9.67 23.51 8.93
N SER A 220 -10.17 24.75 9.03
CA SER A 220 -11.36 25.08 9.82
C SER A 220 -12.63 24.78 9.03
N THR A 221 -13.75 24.65 9.74
CA THR A 221 -15.06 24.38 9.14
C THR A 221 -15.49 25.47 8.15
N GLU A 222 -15.12 26.72 8.42
CA GLU A 222 -15.39 27.85 7.54
C GLU A 222 -14.55 27.80 6.26
N GLU A 223 -13.23 27.58 6.38
CA GLU A 223 -12.33 27.41 5.24
C GLU A 223 -12.79 26.27 4.33
N LEU A 224 -13.11 25.11 4.91
CA LEU A 224 -13.58 23.95 4.18
C LEU A 224 -14.92 24.22 3.47
N SER A 225 -15.88 24.88 4.14
CA SER A 225 -17.15 25.26 3.51
C SER A 225 -16.93 26.24 2.35
N ASN A 226 -16.04 27.22 2.52
CA ASN A 226 -15.74 28.23 1.49
C ASN A 226 -15.08 27.62 0.26
N LEU A 227 -14.14 26.68 0.44
CA LEU A 227 -13.48 25.98 -0.67
C LEU A 227 -14.47 25.13 -1.47
N GLN A 228 -15.40 24.43 -0.80
CA GLN A 228 -16.40 23.60 -1.48
C GLN A 228 -17.47 24.40 -2.22
N LYS A 229 -17.83 25.58 -1.71
CA LYS A 229 -18.86 26.47 -2.28
C LYS A 229 -18.30 27.55 -3.21
N PHE A 230 -17.00 27.53 -3.50
CA PHE A 230 -16.32 28.61 -4.18
C PHE A 230 -16.93 28.89 -5.56
N GLU A 231 -17.19 27.83 -6.33
CA GLU A 231 -17.79 27.91 -7.66
C GLU A 231 -19.32 28.02 -7.61
N ASP A 232 -19.97 27.37 -6.65
CA ASP A 232 -21.43 27.38 -6.46
C ASP A 232 -21.81 27.41 -4.98
N ALA A 233 -22.40 28.54 -4.56
CA ALA A 233 -22.83 28.77 -3.18
C ALA A 233 -23.99 27.87 -2.72
N THR A 234 -24.70 27.22 -3.65
CA THR A 234 -25.86 26.36 -3.37
C THR A 234 -25.48 24.94 -2.99
N ILE A 235 -24.20 24.56 -3.15
CA ILE A 235 -23.71 23.22 -2.85
C ILE A 235 -23.95 22.86 -1.38
N PRO A 236 -24.63 21.72 -1.09
CA PRO A 236 -24.85 21.28 0.27
C PRO A 236 -23.55 20.75 0.89
N ILE A 237 -23.33 21.11 2.15
CA ILE A 237 -22.20 20.65 2.97
C ILE A 237 -22.75 19.62 3.97
N ALA A 238 -22.26 18.40 3.88
CA ALA A 238 -22.47 17.36 4.88
C ALA A 238 -21.19 17.20 5.72
N LYS A 239 -21.29 16.52 6.85
CA LYS A 239 -20.15 16.32 7.77
C LYS A 239 -19.26 15.15 7.34
N ASP A 240 -19.88 14.19 6.69
CA ASP A 240 -19.39 12.89 6.23
C ASP A 240 -19.17 12.85 4.70
N GLU A 241 -19.34 14.00 4.04
CA GLU A 241 -19.06 14.15 2.62
C GLU A 241 -18.13 15.33 2.36
N ILE A 242 -17.33 15.22 1.30
CA ILE A 242 -16.52 16.32 0.77
C ILE A 242 -16.81 16.45 -0.72
N PHE A 243 -17.16 17.65 -1.16
CA PHE A 243 -17.20 18.00 -2.57
C PHE A 243 -15.82 18.48 -3.03
N LEU A 244 -15.18 17.73 -3.92
CA LEU A 244 -13.86 18.04 -4.47
C LEU A 244 -13.97 19.09 -5.57
N SER A 245 -14.17 20.34 -5.16
CA SER A 245 -14.15 21.48 -6.08
C SER A 245 -12.75 21.73 -6.66
N LYS A 246 -12.68 22.45 -7.77
CA LYS A 246 -11.39 22.82 -8.38
C LYS A 246 -10.57 23.67 -7.41
N GLN A 247 -11.22 24.58 -6.68
CA GLN A 247 -10.55 25.43 -5.70
C GLN A 247 -10.01 24.63 -4.50
N LEU A 248 -10.75 23.63 -4.01
CA LEU A 248 -10.30 22.76 -2.92
C LEU A 248 -9.06 21.96 -3.31
N LEU A 249 -9.09 21.33 -4.50
CA LEU A 249 -7.97 20.54 -5.01
C LEU A 249 -6.73 21.38 -5.31
N SER A 250 -6.92 22.59 -5.85
CA SER A 250 -5.82 23.56 -6.00
C SER A 250 -5.21 23.93 -4.66
N SER A 251 -6.04 24.18 -3.65
CA SER A 251 -5.58 24.56 -2.30
C SER A 251 -4.85 23.41 -1.61
N PHE A 252 -5.26 22.16 -1.85
CA PHE A 252 -4.53 20.97 -1.40
C PHE A 252 -3.15 20.88 -2.06
N ASN A 253 -3.08 21.04 -3.40
CA ASN A 253 -1.80 21.03 -4.11
C ASN A 253 -0.85 22.13 -3.61
N ASP A 254 -1.36 23.36 -3.46
CA ASP A 254 -0.59 24.47 -2.91
C ASP A 254 -0.11 24.19 -1.49
N PHE A 255 -0.94 23.54 -0.66
CA PHE A 255 -0.55 23.10 0.67
C PHE A 255 0.63 22.11 0.61
N ILE A 256 0.55 21.07 -0.23
CA ILE A 256 1.60 20.05 -0.39
C ILE A 256 2.93 20.72 -0.81
N VAL A 257 2.89 21.57 -1.84
CA VAL A 257 4.07 22.30 -2.35
C VAL A 257 4.64 23.26 -1.29
N ASN A 258 3.80 24.09 -0.69
CA ASN A 258 4.24 25.10 0.30
C ASN A 258 4.81 24.47 1.57
N ARG A 259 4.37 23.26 1.93
CA ARG A 259 4.89 22.53 3.09
C ARG A 259 6.09 21.64 2.76
N GLN A 260 6.55 21.65 1.51
CA GLN A 260 7.61 20.75 1.01
C GLN A 260 7.29 19.29 1.32
N VAL A 261 6.02 18.92 1.13
CA VAL A 261 5.57 17.53 1.11
C VAL A 261 5.56 17.08 -0.34
N SER A 262 5.98 15.85 -0.60
CA SER A 262 6.03 15.25 -1.94
C SER A 262 5.18 13.98 -1.92
N LEU A 263 4.23 13.85 -2.85
CA LEU A 263 3.42 12.64 -3.03
C LEU A 263 3.79 12.02 -4.39
N LYS A 264 4.56 10.92 -4.35
CA LYS A 264 5.01 10.18 -5.53
C LYS A 264 4.11 8.96 -5.69
N LEU A 265 3.40 8.89 -6.81
CA LEU A 265 2.40 7.87 -7.06
C LEU A 265 2.95 6.88 -8.10
N ILE A 266 3.05 5.60 -7.77
CA ILE A 266 3.60 4.59 -8.70
C ILE A 266 2.61 3.45 -8.83
N SER A 267 2.11 3.21 -10.05
CA SER A 267 1.27 2.04 -10.32
C SER A 267 2.03 0.95 -11.07
N GLY A 268 1.68 -0.31 -10.86
CA GLY A 268 2.08 -1.43 -11.71
C GLY A 268 2.83 -2.52 -10.97
N SER A 269 3.40 -3.45 -11.72
CA SER A 269 4.00 -4.66 -11.15
C SER A 269 5.34 -4.37 -10.49
N TRP A 270 5.59 -5.05 -9.37
CA TRP A 270 6.93 -5.12 -8.80
C TRP A 270 7.89 -5.80 -9.78
N CYS A 271 9.00 -5.13 -10.06
CA CYS A 271 10.10 -5.61 -10.90
C CYS A 271 11.31 -4.67 -10.72
N ARG A 272 12.43 -4.97 -11.39
CA ARG A 272 13.62 -4.10 -11.36
C ARG A 272 13.30 -2.65 -11.71
N ALA A 273 12.54 -2.42 -12.79
CA ALA A 273 12.16 -1.09 -13.23
C ALA A 273 11.29 -0.34 -12.21
N PHE A 274 10.46 -1.04 -11.43
CA PHE A 274 9.66 -0.44 -10.37
C PHE A 274 10.56 0.10 -9.25
N ASN A 275 11.51 -0.72 -8.79
CA ASN A 275 12.47 -0.31 -7.77
C ASN A 275 13.33 0.86 -8.26
N ASP A 276 13.81 0.79 -9.50
CA ASP A 276 14.66 1.82 -10.08
C ASP A 276 13.92 3.17 -10.17
N LEU A 277 12.60 3.21 -10.37
CA LEU A 277 11.82 4.47 -10.30
C LEU A 277 11.94 5.12 -8.92
N ILE A 278 11.80 4.35 -7.85
CA ILE A 278 11.89 4.84 -6.46
C ILE A 278 13.33 5.27 -6.15
N ILE A 279 14.30 4.41 -6.45
CA ILE A 279 15.70 4.63 -6.12
C ILE A 279 16.25 5.84 -6.88
N ASN A 280 16.02 5.93 -8.19
CA ASN A 280 16.53 7.05 -8.98
C ASN A 280 15.92 8.39 -8.52
N ASP A 281 14.63 8.41 -8.18
CA ASP A 281 13.98 9.63 -7.68
C ASP A 281 14.56 10.05 -6.33
N LEU A 282 14.73 9.09 -5.40
CA LEU A 282 15.40 9.35 -4.12
C LEU A 282 16.83 9.84 -4.32
N GLU A 283 17.62 9.22 -5.20
CA GLU A 283 19.01 9.62 -5.48
C GLU A 283 19.13 11.01 -6.10
N ASN A 284 18.14 11.44 -6.88
CA ASN A 284 18.08 12.81 -7.40
C ASN A 284 17.69 13.83 -6.31
N GLU A 285 16.84 13.44 -5.35
CA GLU A 285 16.55 14.29 -4.17
C GLU A 285 17.79 14.41 -3.25
N LEU A 286 18.63 13.36 -3.19
CA LEU A 286 19.83 13.25 -2.35
C LEU A 286 20.98 14.19 -2.76
N SER A 287 21.09 14.57 -4.03
CA SER A 287 22.22 15.39 -4.49
C SER A 287 22.15 16.85 -4.02
N ASN A 288 21.04 17.27 -3.41
CA ASN A 288 20.74 18.67 -3.12
C ASN A 288 20.76 19.05 -1.63
N ASP A 289 20.84 18.10 -0.69
CA ASP A 289 20.78 18.39 0.76
C ASP A 289 21.69 17.48 1.62
N ASN A 290 22.32 18.06 2.64
CA ASN A 290 23.16 17.36 3.63
C ASN A 290 22.35 16.68 4.76
N THR A 291 21.06 16.44 4.57
CA THR A 291 20.17 15.87 5.60
C THR A 291 20.29 14.36 5.71
N THR A 292 19.92 13.79 6.88
CA THR A 292 19.84 12.35 7.07
C THR A 292 18.77 11.76 6.15
N ASN A 293 19.13 10.67 5.47
CA ASN A 293 18.32 10.07 4.40
C ASN A 293 17.59 8.84 4.90
N ASP A 294 17.01 9.00 6.08
CA ASP A 294 16.33 7.92 6.77
C ASP A 294 15.03 7.60 6.03
N CYS A 295 14.89 6.33 5.66
CA CYS A 295 13.77 5.85 4.87
C CYS A 295 13.03 4.72 5.58
N MET A 296 11.71 4.80 5.60
CA MET A 296 10.85 3.74 6.10
C MET A 296 10.08 3.13 4.94
N VAL A 297 10.16 1.81 4.80
CA VAL A 297 9.35 1.05 3.86
C VAL A 297 8.24 0.36 4.63
N LEU A 298 6.99 0.61 4.26
CA LEU A 298 5.79 0.06 4.84
C LEU A 298 5.15 -0.88 3.82
N THR A 299 4.62 -2.00 4.28
CA THR A 299 3.77 -2.85 3.46
C THR A 299 2.82 -3.65 4.33
N SER A 300 1.60 -3.89 3.86
CA SER A 300 0.60 -4.64 4.60
C SER A 300 -0.16 -5.61 3.71
N GLU A 301 -0.28 -6.87 4.15
CA GLU A 301 -0.93 -7.97 3.43
C GLU A 301 -0.42 -8.17 1.98
N THR A 302 0.89 -8.11 1.76
CA THR A 302 1.52 -8.28 0.43
C THR A 302 2.18 -9.64 0.20
N ILE A 303 2.20 -10.53 1.20
CA ILE A 303 2.82 -11.86 1.15
C ILE A 303 1.81 -13.02 1.16
N TYR A 304 0.58 -12.76 0.73
CA TYR A 304 -0.52 -13.74 0.79
C TYR A 304 -0.41 -14.87 -0.24
N GLN A 305 0.29 -14.64 -1.36
CA GLN A 305 0.47 -15.61 -2.43
C GLN A 305 1.92 -16.14 -2.47
N PRO A 306 2.15 -17.46 -2.40
CA PRO A 306 3.50 -18.03 -2.50
C PRO A 306 4.22 -17.69 -3.81
N ASP A 307 3.49 -17.52 -4.92
CA ASP A 307 4.06 -17.17 -6.22
C ASP A 307 4.63 -15.74 -6.26
N THR A 308 4.05 -14.80 -5.50
CA THR A 308 4.49 -13.40 -5.45
C THR A 308 5.40 -13.11 -4.27
N LEU A 309 5.47 -14.01 -3.28
CA LEU A 309 6.31 -13.87 -2.09
C LEU A 309 7.80 -13.62 -2.41
N PRO A 310 8.45 -14.37 -3.33
CA PRO A 310 9.83 -14.06 -3.73
C PRO A 310 9.95 -12.64 -4.30
N LEU A 311 8.99 -12.22 -5.12
CA LEU A 311 9.03 -10.92 -5.80
C LEU A 311 8.99 -9.75 -4.81
N ILE A 312 8.03 -9.75 -3.86
CA ILE A 312 7.97 -8.70 -2.83
C ILE A 312 9.18 -8.76 -1.89
N SER A 313 9.65 -9.96 -1.53
CA SER A 313 10.84 -10.13 -0.71
C SER A 313 12.08 -9.52 -1.35
N GLU A 314 12.27 -9.75 -2.65
CA GLU A 314 13.34 -9.12 -3.41
C GLU A 314 13.16 -7.61 -3.54
N THR A 315 11.94 -7.12 -3.74
CA THR A 315 11.67 -5.67 -3.77
C THR A 315 12.15 -5.02 -2.48
N LEU A 316 11.80 -5.60 -1.32
CA LEU A 316 12.22 -5.12 -0.01
C LEU A 316 13.74 -5.17 0.18
N LEU A 317 14.38 -6.30 -0.17
CA LEU A 317 15.82 -6.48 -0.03
C LEU A 317 16.61 -5.55 -0.97
N ASP A 318 16.17 -5.38 -2.22
CA ASP A 318 16.83 -4.49 -3.19
C ASP A 318 16.71 -3.02 -2.78
N LEU A 319 15.54 -2.59 -2.29
CA LEU A 319 15.37 -1.24 -1.72
C LEU A 319 16.26 -1.06 -0.49
N LYS A 320 16.27 -2.02 0.44
CA LYS A 320 17.14 -1.97 1.63
C LYS A 320 18.59 -1.83 1.22
N GLN A 321 19.08 -2.70 0.35
CA GLN A 321 20.47 -2.76 -0.05
C GLN A 321 20.92 -1.48 -0.79
N LYS A 322 20.15 -1.03 -1.78
CA LYS A 322 20.54 0.14 -2.61
C LYS A 322 20.38 1.47 -1.87
N LEU A 323 19.42 1.58 -0.95
CA LEU A 323 19.22 2.79 -0.16
C LEU A 323 20.14 2.85 1.07
N GLN A 324 20.68 1.71 1.53
CA GLN A 324 21.59 1.67 2.67
C GLN A 324 22.94 2.32 2.34
N LYS A 325 23.21 3.46 2.96
CA LYS A 325 24.48 4.21 2.92
C LYS A 325 25.03 4.30 4.36
N GLN A 326 26.27 4.77 4.53
CA GLN A 326 26.97 4.72 5.84
C GLN A 326 26.31 5.54 6.96
N ASN A 327 25.42 6.49 6.62
CA ASN A 327 24.87 7.47 7.56
C ASN A 327 23.32 7.58 7.51
N ASN A 328 22.61 6.56 7.03
CA ASN A 328 21.15 6.56 7.05
C ASN A 328 20.54 5.27 7.61
N LYS A 329 19.39 5.44 8.24
CA LYS A 329 18.55 4.37 8.79
C LYS A 329 17.50 3.99 7.75
N ILE A 330 17.56 2.74 7.28
CA ILE A 330 16.50 2.18 6.44
C ILE A 330 15.75 1.14 7.27
N GLU A 331 14.46 1.33 7.52
CA GLU A 331 13.65 0.38 8.29
C GLU A 331 12.47 -0.11 7.43
N ILE A 332 12.27 -1.42 7.41
CA ILE A 332 11.16 -2.04 6.68
C ILE A 332 10.20 -2.63 7.70
N LEU A 333 8.91 -2.27 7.58
CA LEU A 333 7.83 -2.81 8.38
C LEU A 333 6.82 -3.50 7.46
N LEU A 334 6.62 -4.80 7.68
CA LEU A 334 5.66 -5.62 6.97
C LEU A 334 4.61 -6.14 7.96
N ALA A 335 3.34 -5.82 7.75
CA ALA A 335 2.23 -6.38 8.53
C ALA A 335 1.51 -7.46 7.72
N ALA A 336 1.35 -8.66 8.27
CA ALA A 336 0.69 -9.76 7.54
C ALA A 336 -0.02 -10.74 8.48
N LYS A 337 -0.91 -11.55 7.90
CA LYS A 337 -1.44 -12.73 8.59
C LYS A 337 -0.35 -13.78 8.70
N ASP A 338 -0.34 -14.50 9.82
CA ASP A 338 0.63 -15.58 10.04
C ASP A 338 0.53 -16.64 8.95
N ILE A 339 -0.70 -16.97 8.53
CA ILE A 339 -1.03 -17.94 7.49
C ILE A 339 -2.26 -17.45 6.73
N TYR A 340 -2.20 -17.52 5.40
CA TYR A 340 -3.32 -17.25 4.49
C TYR A 340 -3.93 -18.58 4.01
N PHE A 341 -5.05 -18.99 4.60
CA PHE A 341 -5.76 -20.21 4.16
C PHE A 341 -6.28 -20.07 2.73
N GLY A 342 -6.19 -21.14 1.94
CA GLY A 342 -6.61 -21.18 0.53
C GLY A 342 -5.48 -20.83 -0.45
N VAL A 343 -4.82 -19.69 -0.26
CA VAL A 343 -3.72 -19.22 -1.15
C VAL A 343 -2.33 -19.68 -0.71
N GLY A 344 -2.12 -19.92 0.59
CA GLY A 344 -0.94 -20.61 1.13
C GLY A 344 0.18 -19.72 1.67
N GLY A 345 0.21 -18.41 1.39
CA GLY A 345 1.27 -17.54 1.88
C GLY A 345 1.34 -17.48 3.41
N SER A 346 2.52 -17.20 3.96
CA SER A 346 2.72 -17.12 5.42
C SER A 346 3.96 -16.31 5.80
N ILE A 347 3.97 -15.81 7.04
CA ILE A 347 5.15 -15.15 7.62
C ILE A 347 6.32 -16.11 7.75
N LEU A 348 6.05 -17.39 8.04
CA LEU A 348 7.11 -18.40 8.16
C LEU A 348 7.83 -18.63 6.83
N GLU A 349 7.10 -18.67 5.71
CA GLU A 349 7.71 -18.79 4.38
C GLU A 349 8.48 -17.53 4.01
N PHE A 350 7.94 -16.35 4.33
CA PHE A 350 8.64 -15.08 4.11
C PHE A 350 9.95 -15.03 4.90
N GLN A 351 9.93 -15.38 6.18
CA GLN A 351 11.11 -15.41 7.04
C GLN A 351 12.17 -16.37 6.50
N LYS A 352 11.79 -17.61 6.15
CA LYS A 352 12.71 -18.59 5.56
C LYS A 352 13.36 -18.06 4.29
N TYR A 353 12.57 -17.44 3.41
CA TYR A 353 13.09 -16.86 2.18
C TYR A 353 14.13 -15.76 2.45
N ILE A 354 13.85 -14.84 3.38
CA ILE A 354 14.79 -13.77 3.76
C ILE A 354 16.06 -14.35 4.41
N GLU A 355 15.93 -15.30 5.33
CA GLU A 355 17.07 -15.98 5.99
C GLU A 355 17.94 -16.75 4.98
N ASP A 356 17.32 -17.47 4.04
CA ASP A 356 18.03 -18.15 2.95
C ASP A 356 18.77 -17.13 2.07
N ARG A 357 18.18 -15.95 1.81
CA ARG A 357 18.83 -14.90 1.01
C ARG A 357 19.98 -14.19 1.72
N ILE A 358 19.87 -13.98 3.03
CA ILE A 358 20.93 -13.40 3.86
C ILE A 358 22.08 -14.41 4.03
N SER A 359 21.78 -15.67 4.29
CA SER A 359 22.79 -16.70 4.56
C SER A 359 23.66 -17.05 3.35
N ASN A 360 23.09 -16.97 2.14
CA ASN A 360 23.82 -17.22 0.90
C ASN A 360 24.66 -16.02 0.41
N ASP A 361 24.62 -14.87 1.11
CA ASP A 361 25.41 -13.62 0.96
C ASP A 361 26.06 -13.29 -0.40
N GLU A 362 25.41 -13.59 -1.54
CA GLU A 362 26.01 -13.32 -2.86
C GLU A 362 26.18 -11.82 -3.15
N ASN A 363 25.49 -10.94 -2.40
CA ASN A 363 25.40 -9.51 -2.68
C ASN A 363 25.69 -8.60 -1.47
N GLY A 364 26.22 -9.10 -0.35
CA GLY A 364 26.47 -8.28 0.85
C GLY A 364 25.22 -7.92 1.64
N LEU A 365 24.13 -8.67 1.48
CA LEU A 365 22.87 -8.49 2.21
C LEU A 365 23.07 -8.64 3.72
N SER A 366 24.01 -9.50 4.13
CA SER A 366 24.37 -9.71 5.53
C SER A 366 24.87 -8.43 6.22
N SER A 367 25.45 -7.51 5.46
CA SER A 367 25.96 -6.23 5.96
C SER A 367 24.89 -5.14 6.06
N CYS A 368 23.79 -5.28 5.33
CA CYS A 368 22.70 -4.30 5.27
C CYS A 368 21.55 -4.63 6.24
N VAL A 369 21.35 -5.90 6.56
CA VAL A 369 20.30 -6.36 7.49
C VAL A 369 20.93 -6.65 8.85
N SER A 370 20.72 -5.74 9.79
CA SER A 370 21.20 -5.82 11.16
C SER A 370 20.29 -6.64 12.08
N SER A 371 18.97 -6.59 11.85
CA SER A 371 18.01 -7.41 12.59
C SER A 371 16.77 -7.75 11.77
N PHE A 372 16.15 -8.88 12.15
CA PHE A 372 14.87 -9.35 11.66
C PHE A 372 14.02 -9.73 12.88
N GLU A 373 12.99 -8.93 13.16
CA GLU A 373 12.17 -9.05 14.36
C GLU A 373 10.71 -9.31 13.98
N VAL A 374 10.02 -10.21 14.70
CA VAL A 374 8.61 -10.52 14.46
C VAL A 374 7.80 -10.22 15.72
N PHE A 375 6.84 -9.30 15.61
CA PHE A 375 5.98 -8.84 16.69
C PHE A 375 4.54 -9.34 16.47
N LYS A 376 3.95 -9.98 17.48
CA LYS A 376 2.55 -10.44 17.39
C LYS A 376 1.58 -9.28 17.65
N CYS A 377 0.61 -9.09 16.75
CA CYS A 377 -0.36 -7.99 16.85
C CYS A 377 -1.43 -8.25 17.92
N ASN A 378 -1.85 -9.50 18.16
CA ASN A 378 -2.75 -9.88 19.26
C ASN A 378 -2.66 -11.38 19.52
N GLU A 379 -2.89 -11.84 20.75
CA GLU A 379 -2.87 -13.29 21.06
C GLU A 379 -4.01 -14.06 20.37
N ASN A 380 -5.15 -13.39 20.12
CA ASN A 380 -6.35 -14.01 19.54
C ASN A 380 -6.35 -14.00 18.00
N PHE A 381 -5.61 -13.09 17.37
CA PHE A 381 -5.57 -12.96 15.91
C PHE A 381 -4.18 -13.32 15.41
N LYS A 382 -4.10 -14.31 14.54
CA LYS A 382 -2.86 -14.83 13.95
C LYS A 382 -2.30 -13.83 12.91
N ARG A 383 -1.86 -12.66 13.37
CA ARG A 383 -1.27 -11.58 12.57
C ARG A 383 -0.01 -11.06 13.26
N SER A 384 1.00 -10.73 12.47
CA SER A 384 2.26 -10.21 12.98
C SER A 384 2.78 -9.05 12.14
N ILE A 385 3.66 -8.27 12.76
CA ILE A 385 4.48 -7.25 12.12
C ILE A 385 5.91 -7.74 12.11
N VAL A 386 6.53 -7.71 10.95
CA VAL A 386 7.95 -8.00 10.75
C VAL A 386 8.68 -6.68 10.60
N ALA A 387 9.76 -6.48 11.36
CA ALA A 387 10.68 -5.37 11.20
C ALA A 387 12.03 -5.87 10.68
N ILE A 388 12.53 -5.25 9.62
CA ILE A 388 13.87 -5.49 9.07
C ILE A 388 14.65 -4.19 9.17
N LYS A 389 15.73 -4.19 9.97
CA LYS A 389 16.54 -3.00 10.28
C LYS A 389 17.94 -3.09 9.74
#